data_AF-A0A1G3SVX2-F1
#
_entry.id   AF-A0A1G3SVX2-F1
#
_cell.length_a   1.000
_cell.length_b   1.000
_cell.length_c   1.000
_cell.angle_alpha   90.00
_cell.angle_beta   90.00
_cell.angle_gamma   90.00
#
_symmetry.space_group_name_H-M   'P 1'
#
loop_
_entity.id
_entity.type
_entity.pdbx_description
1 polymer ?
#
loop_
_entity_poly.entity_id
_entity_poly.type
_entity_poly.pdbx_seq_one_letter_code
_entity_poly.pdbx_strand_id
1 'polypeptide(L)' 'MQSVTINIQESYIPRLNAFLKSLPKEATMIRSLDAEILSRVDEYKSGKMKTTPLREGMDRIRTKIEAKI' A
#
# COMPACT_ATOMS: atom_id res chain seq x y z
N MET A 1 -16.46 -14.09 -0.51
CA MET A 1 -15.04 -14.24 -0.14
C MET A 1 -14.81 -13.42 1.11
N GLN A 2 -14.50 -14.04 2.24
CA GLN A 2 -14.22 -13.32 3.49
C GLN A 2 -12.74 -12.95 3.52
N SER A 3 -12.43 -11.71 3.90
CA SER A 3 -11.05 -11.21 4.04
C SER A 3 -10.79 -10.81 5.48
N VAL A 4 -9.62 -11.18 6.00
CA VAL A 4 -9.16 -10.81 7.34
C VAL A 4 -7.92 -9.92 7.19
N THR A 5 -7.94 -8.75 7.83
CA THR A 5 -6.79 -7.86 7.90
C THR A 5 -6.00 -8.16 9.16
N ILE A 6 -4.71 -8.45 9.03
CA ILE A 6 -3.83 -8.76 10.16
C ILE A 6 -2.75 -7.68 10.24
N ASN A 7 -2.63 -7.02 11.39
CA ASN A 7 -1.55 -6.07 11.68
C ASN A 7 -0.36 -6.83 12.26
N ILE A 8 0.78 -6.74 11.60
CA ILE A 8 2.00 -7.47 11.96
C ILE A 8 3.12 -6.45 12.18
N GLN A 9 3.87 -6.61 13.27
CA GLN A 9 5.06 -5.81 13.50
C GLN A 9 6.11 -6.12 12.42
N GLU A 10 6.78 -5.08 11.93
CA GLU A 10 7.70 -5.17 10.78
C GLU A 10 8.82 -6.20 10.98
N SER A 11 9.30 -6.35 12.23
CA SER A 11 10.30 -7.35 12.63
C SER A 11 9.89 -8.80 12.36
N TYR A 12 8.60 -9.09 12.23
CA TYR A 12 8.06 -10.43 11.97
C TYR A 12 7.78 -10.70 10.49
N ILE A 13 7.87 -9.69 9.61
CA ILE A 13 7.65 -9.84 8.15
C ILE A 13 8.53 -10.96 7.54
N PRO A 14 9.82 -11.10 7.88
CA PRO A 14 10.65 -12.17 7.33
C PRO A 14 10.13 -13.57 7.68
N ARG A 15 9.67 -13.76 8.92
CA ARG A 15 9.12 -15.03 9.40
C ARG A 15 7.79 -15.36 8.74
N LEU A 16 6.92 -14.36 8.57
CA LEU A 16 5.67 -14.51 7.83
C LEU A 16 5.93 -14.93 6.37
N ASN A 17 6.87 -14.27 5.69
CA ASN A 17 7.23 -14.62 4.32
C ASN A 17 7.78 -16.04 4.21
N ALA A 18 8.58 -16.49 5.18
CA ALA A 18 9.06 -17.88 5.21
C ALA A 18 7.90 -18.87 5.38
N PHE A 19 6.96 -18.58 6.27
CA PHE A 19 5.75 -19.40 6.47
C PHE A 19 4.90 -19.46 5.20
N LEU A 20 4.58 -18.31 4.59
CA LEU A 20 3.80 -18.26 3.34
C LEU A 20 4.48 -19.06 2.21
N LYS A 21 5.80 -19.01 2.10
CA LYS A 21 6.56 -19.81 1.12
C LYS A 21 6.56 -21.31 1.40
N SER A 22 6.32 -21.73 2.64
CA SER A 22 6.23 -23.15 3.02
C SER A 22 4.88 -23.78 2.70
N LEU A 23 3.85 -22.96 2.45
CA LEU A 23 2.52 -23.45 2.10
C LEU A 23 2.48 -23.96 0.64
N PRO A 24 1.62 -24.95 0.34
CA PRO A 24 1.37 -25.37 -1.04
C PRO A 24 0.98 -24.17 -1.91
N LYS A 25 1.39 -24.16 -3.18
CA LYS A 25 1.10 -23.05 -4.12
C LYS A 25 -0.39 -22.73 -4.25
N GLU A 26 -1.24 -23.73 -4.04
CA GLU A 26 -2.69 -23.60 -4.08
C GLU A 26 -3.27 -22.94 -2.81
N ALA A 27 -2.53 -22.98 -1.70
CA ALA A 27 -2.92 -22.38 -0.42
C ALA A 27 -2.49 -20.91 -0.30
N THR A 28 -1.65 -20.41 -1.23
CA THR A 28 -1.18 -19.02 -1.23
C THR A 28 -1.45 -18.35 -2.57
N MET A 29 -2.51 -17.55 -2.62
CA MET A 29 -2.74 -16.63 -3.73
C MET A 29 -2.12 -15.28 -3.38
N ILE A 30 -0.89 -15.04 -3.84
CA ILE A 30 -0.35 -13.67 -3.87
C ILE A 30 -1.10 -12.95 -4.98
N ARG A 31 -2.08 -12.13 -4.59
CA ARG A 31 -2.73 -11.23 -5.55
C ARG A 31 -1.70 -10.22 -6.00
N SER A 32 -1.42 -10.19 -7.30
CA SER A 32 -0.61 -9.11 -7.85
C SER A 32 -1.32 -7.78 -7.66
N LEU A 33 -0.57 -6.77 -7.25
CA LEU A 33 -1.06 -5.40 -7.16
C LEU A 33 -1.16 -4.73 -8.53
N ASP A 34 -0.73 -5.40 -9.62
CA ASP A 34 -0.75 -4.83 -10.97
C ASP A 34 -2.12 -4.31 -11.36
N ALA A 35 -3.19 -5.07 -11.07
CA ALA A 35 -4.56 -4.66 -11.36
C ALA A 35 -4.98 -3.43 -10.53
N GLU A 36 -4.55 -3.35 -9.26
CA GLU A 36 -4.84 -2.19 -8.41
C GLU A 36 -4.05 -0.96 -8.87
N ILE A 37 -2.78 -1.12 -9.23
CA ILE A 37 -1.93 -0.06 -9.75
C ILE A 37 -2.54 0.50 -11.04
N LEU A 38 -2.93 -0.37 -11.98
CA LEU A 38 -3.58 0.04 -13.22
C LEU A 38 -4.89 0.80 -12.94
N SER A 39 -5.74 0.30 -12.05
CA SER A 39 -6.97 0.99 -11.64
C SER A 39 -6.69 2.39 -11.10
N ARG A 40 -5.70 2.53 -10.22
CA ARG A 40 -5.34 3.84 -9.65
C ARG A 40 -4.75 4.81 -10.67
N VAL A 41 -3.96 4.29 -11.63
CA VAL A 41 -3.43 5.11 -12.74
C VAL A 41 -4.57 5.62 -13.61
N ASP A 42 -5.56 4.78 -13.92
CA ASP A 42 -6.71 5.18 -14.72
C ASP A 42 -7.59 6.20 -13.99
N GLU A 43 -7.82 6.03 -12.69
CA GLU A 43 -8.55 7.01 -11.87
C GLU A 43 -7.84 8.37 -11.82
N TYR A 44 -6.50 8.38 -11.77
CA TYR A 44 -5.69 9.59 -11.84
C TYR A 44 -5.83 10.27 -13.20
N LYS A 45 -5.64 9.53 -14.29
CA LYS A 45 -5.76 10.05 -15.66
C LYS A 45 -7.16 10.55 -15.99
N SER A 46 -8.19 9.90 -15.45
CA SER A 46 -9.60 10.29 -15.67
C SER A 46 -10.06 11.45 -14.78
N GLY A 47 -9.19 11.98 -13.91
CA GLY A 47 -9.54 13.05 -12.97
C GLY A 47 -10.54 12.65 -11.88
N LYS A 48 -10.80 11.35 -11.70
CA LYS A 48 -11.69 10.83 -10.64
C LYS A 48 -10.98 10.79 -9.29
N MET A 49 -9.66 10.66 -9.31
CA MET A 49 -8.83 10.69 -8.12
C MET A 49 -8.73 12.12 -7.58
N LYS A 50 -9.03 12.31 -6.29
CA LYS A 50 -8.81 13.59 -5.60
C LYS A 50 -7.31 13.84 -5.46
N THR A 51 -6.80 14.83 -6.17
CA THR A 51 -5.39 15.24 -6.09
C THR A 51 -5.22 16.55 -5.33
N THR A 52 -4.07 16.73 -4.68
CA THR A 52 -3.66 18.02 -4.13
C THR A 52 -2.59 18.62 -5.03
N PRO A 53 -2.63 19.94 -5.34
CA PRO A 53 -1.56 20.61 -6.07
C PRO A 53 -0.20 20.36 -5.42
N LEU A 54 0.83 20.15 -6.25
CA LEU A 54 2.17 19.77 -5.78
C LEU A 54 2.69 20.72 -4.69
N ARG A 55 2.57 22.03 -4.90
CA ARG A 55 3.03 23.06 -3.97
C ARG A 55 2.34 22.96 -2.61
N GLU A 56 1.02 22.83 -2.59
CA GLU A 56 0.24 22.69 -1.36
C GLU A 56 0.58 21.39 -0.62
N GLY A 57 0.79 20.30 -1.37
CA GLY A 57 1.26 19.03 -0.81
C GLY A 57 2.64 19.17 -0.14
N MET A 58 3.58 19.84 -0.81
CA MET A 58 4.93 20.08 -0.29
C MET A 58 4.92 20.97 0.95
N ASP A 59 4.13 22.05 0.96
CA ASP A 59 3.99 22.94 2.12
C ASP A 59 3.44 22.16 3.34
N ARG A 60 2.44 21.29 3.14
CA ARG A 60 1.92 20.42 4.22
C ARG A 60 2.97 19.45 4.76
N ILE A 61 3.79 18.88 3.89
CA ILE A 61 4.88 17.97 4.30
C ILE A 61 5.91 18.75 5.12
N ARG A 62 6.32 19.94 4.64
CA ARG A 62 7.28 20.81 5.33
C ARG A 62 6.80 21.15 6.75
N THR A 63 5.58 21.64 6.90
CA THR A 63 5.02 21.98 8.21
C THR A 63 4.96 20.78 9.16
N LYS A 64 4.67 19.57 8.66
CA LYS A 64 4.68 18.36 9.48
C LYS A 64 6.07 17.94 9.94
N ILE A 65 7.11 18.24 9.16
CA ILE A 65 8.50 17.97 9.52
C ILE A 65 8.95 19.00 10.56
N GLU A 66 8.70 20.28 10.32
CA GLU A 66 9.03 21.37 11.25
C GLU A 66 8.34 21.20 12.61
N ALA A 67 7.07 20.76 12.65
CA ALA A 67 6.35 20.53 13.90
C ALA A 67 6.84 19.33 14.73
N LYS A 68 7.75 18.52 14.19
CA LYS A 68 8.36 17.36 14.88
C LYS A 68 9.79 17.64 15.39
N ILE A 69 10.31 18.84 15.11
CA ILE A 69 11.61 19.35 15.57
C ILE A 69 11.34 20.29 16.76
#